data_AF-A0A2D9UGR1-F1
#
_entry.id   AF-A0A2D9UGR1-F1
#
_cell.length_a   1.000
_cell.length_b   1.000
_cell.length_c   1.000
_cell.angle_alpha   90.00
_cell.angle_beta   90.00
_cell.angle_gamma   90.00
#
_symmetry.space_group_name_H-M   'P 1'
#
loop_
_entity.id
_entity.type
_entity.pdbx_description
1 polymer ?
#
loop_
_entity_poly.entity_id
_entity_poly.type
_entity_poly.pdbx_seq_one_letter_code
_entity_poly.pdbx_strand_id
1 'polypeptide(L)'
;MKKYAFLIFVLTIITAFSAFGQKDCNYSNNNFLTGIFAGIIFNEVFDINNNHYQQMYFSYKPHKNSWRIEKKFTNNTPVFFNKKHKVVARFENPYGHRDFFVTINNRGQWQLDCPKKLVKLFKKKVQKNL
;
A
#
# COMPACT_ATOMS: atom_id res chain seq x y z
N MET A 1 24.82 41.09 -0.90
CA MET A 1 25.16 39.95 -1.80
C MET A 1 24.80 38.57 -1.25
N LYS A 2 24.72 38.34 0.08
CA LYS A 2 24.44 37.00 0.67
C LYS A 2 23.01 36.43 0.47
N LYS A 3 22.01 37.27 0.16
CA LYS A 3 20.59 36.84 0.02
C LYS A 3 20.31 36.07 -1.28
N TYR A 4 21.07 36.34 -2.34
CA TYR A 4 20.89 35.67 -3.64
C TYR A 4 21.49 34.25 -3.66
N ALA A 5 22.53 33.98 -2.86
CA ALA A 5 23.13 32.66 -2.75
C ALA A 5 22.15 31.62 -2.16
N PHE A 6 21.32 32.03 -1.20
CA PHE A 6 20.32 31.15 -0.58
C PHE A 6 19.20 30.80 -1.57
N LEU A 7 18.77 31.77 -2.39
CA LEU A 7 17.76 31.56 -3.42
C LEU A 7 18.24 30.60 -4.52
N ILE A 8 19.50 30.70 -4.94
CA ILE A 8 20.10 29.80 -5.91
C ILE A 8 20.21 28.37 -5.35
N PHE A 9 20.57 28.23 -4.07
CA PHE A 9 20.68 26.92 -3.41
C PHE A 9 19.32 26.20 -3.31
N VAL A 10 18.25 26.93 -2.98
CA VAL A 10 16.88 26.36 -2.93
C VAL A 10 16.40 25.96 -4.34
N LEU A 11 16.73 26.72 -5.37
CA LEU A 11 16.33 26.42 -6.75
C LEU A 11 17.05 25.18 -7.33
N THR A 12 18.30 24.93 -6.93
CA THR A 12 19.05 23.72 -7.32
C THR A 12 18.51 22.44 -6.68
N ILE A 13 17.91 22.52 -5.49
CA ILE A 13 17.32 21.34 -4.83
C ILE A 13 16.04 20.90 -5.57
N ILE A 14 15.23 21.85 -6.07
CA ILE A 14 13.95 21.54 -6.71
C ILE A 14 14.15 20.90 -8.11
N THR A 15 15.21 21.29 -8.83
CA THR A 15 15.50 20.76 -10.17
C THR A 15 16.20 19.40 -10.16
N ALA A 16 16.86 19.02 -9.06
CA ALA A 16 17.49 17.70 -8.93
C ALA A 16 16.47 16.53 -8.82
N PHE A 17 15.21 16.80 -8.44
CA PHE A 17 14.19 15.76 -8.29
C PHE A 17 13.40 15.43 -9.57
N SER A 18 13.58 16.18 -10.66
CA SER A 18 12.83 15.96 -11.90
C SER A 18 13.58 15.14 -12.97
N ALA A 19 14.82 14.73 -12.70
CA ALA A 19 15.62 13.91 -13.60
C ALA A 19 15.72 12.44 -13.14
N PHE A 20 14.58 11.77 -12.95
CA PHE A 20 14.54 10.31 -12.96
C PHE A 20 13.50 9.85 -13.97
N GLY A 21 14.03 9.44 -15.13
CA GLY A 21 13.25 8.91 -16.24
C GLY A 21 12.47 7.66 -15.87
N GLN A 22 11.29 7.54 -16.48
CA GLN A 22 10.58 6.28 -16.62
C GLN A 22 11.48 5.28 -17.36
N LYS A 23 11.97 4.28 -16.64
CA LYS A 23 12.37 3.01 -17.24
C LYS A 23 11.54 1.91 -16.60
N ASP A 24 10.91 1.15 -17.47
CA ASP A 24 10.14 -0.04 -17.17
C ASP A 24 10.92 -1.01 -16.27
N CYS A 25 10.19 -1.60 -15.33
CA CYS A 25 10.54 -2.80 -14.56
C CYS A 25 11.84 -2.74 -13.74
N ASN A 26 11.81 -2.29 -12.47
CA ASN A 26 12.57 -3.00 -11.42
C ASN A 26 12.26 -2.60 -9.97
N TYR A 27 12.45 -3.59 -9.10
CA TYR A 27 12.59 -3.51 -7.65
C TYR A 27 13.33 -2.25 -7.17
N SER A 28 12.74 -1.53 -6.21
CA SER A 28 13.47 -0.63 -5.33
C SER A 28 13.38 -1.13 -3.89
N ASN A 29 14.56 -1.32 -3.30
CA ASN A 29 14.82 -1.86 -1.99
C ASN A 29 15.07 -0.67 -1.05
N ASN A 30 14.02 -0.02 -0.56
CA ASN A 30 14.13 1.04 0.44
C ASN A 30 13.57 0.57 1.79
N ASN A 31 14.27 -0.39 2.39
CA ASN A 31 14.06 -0.85 3.76
C ASN A 31 14.64 0.19 4.73
N PHE A 32 13.86 1.20 5.13
CA PHE A 32 13.99 1.84 6.45
C PHE A 32 12.83 2.79 6.76
N LEU A 33 12.31 3.51 5.76
CA LEU A 33 11.28 4.53 5.98
C LEU A 33 9.83 3.99 5.95
N THR A 34 9.59 2.78 5.46
CA THR A 34 8.27 2.15 5.45
C THR A 34 7.75 1.74 6.83
N GLY A 35 8.60 1.71 7.86
CA GLY A 35 8.19 1.44 9.25
C GLY A 35 7.43 2.59 9.91
N ILE A 36 7.73 3.84 9.54
CA ILE A 36 7.07 5.04 10.10
C ILE A 36 5.74 5.29 9.39
N PHE A 37 5.66 5.02 8.07
CA PHE A 37 4.41 5.09 7.34
C PHE A 37 3.40 4.01 7.74
N ALA A 38 3.83 2.88 8.31
CA ALA A 38 2.88 1.90 8.83
C ALA A 38 2.00 2.48 9.96
N GLY A 39 2.50 3.43 10.76
CA GLY A 39 1.71 4.12 11.80
C GLY A 39 0.89 5.30 11.28
N ILE A 40 1.43 6.06 10.33
CA ILE A 40 0.77 7.27 9.78
C ILE A 40 -0.32 6.89 8.76
N ILE A 41 -0.16 5.79 8.02
CA ILE A 41 -1.18 5.31 7.06
C ILE A 41 -2.45 4.87 7.78
N PHE A 42 -2.43 4.46 9.06
CA PHE A 42 -3.69 4.13 9.75
C PHE A 42 -4.56 5.37 10.00
N ASN A 43 -3.99 6.50 10.40
CA ASN A 43 -4.79 7.70 10.68
C ASN A 43 -5.37 8.38 9.43
N GLU A 44 -4.66 8.34 8.29
CA GLU A 44 -5.20 8.86 7.01
C GLU A 44 -6.11 7.85 6.27
N VAL A 45 -6.09 6.57 6.64
CA VAL A 45 -7.00 5.54 6.08
C VAL A 45 -8.36 5.50 6.77
N PHE A 46 -8.48 6.10 7.96
CA PHE A 46 -9.77 6.38 8.62
C PHE A 46 -10.34 7.74 8.23
N ASP A 47 -9.99 8.28 7.07
CA ASP A 47 -10.80 9.30 6.40
C ASP A 47 -12.11 8.64 5.92
N ILE A 48 -13.01 8.45 6.89
CA ILE A 48 -14.28 7.71 6.84
C ILE A 48 -15.33 8.42 5.95
N ASN A 49 -15.00 9.59 5.40
CA ASN A 49 -15.91 10.34 4.55
C ASN A 49 -15.77 9.97 3.07
N ASN A 50 -16.68 9.10 2.60
CA ASN A 50 -17.18 8.99 1.21
C ASN A 50 -16.42 8.16 0.16
N ASN A 51 -15.39 7.38 0.52
CA ASN A 51 -14.68 6.54 -0.46
C ASN A 51 -15.10 5.06 -0.38
N HIS A 52 -15.46 4.46 -1.51
CA HIS A 52 -15.77 3.04 -1.59
C HIS A 52 -14.51 2.22 -1.29
N TYR A 53 -14.55 1.40 -0.23
CA TYR A 53 -13.42 0.57 0.16
C TYR A 53 -13.84 -0.86 0.50
N GLN A 54 -12.92 -1.79 0.24
CA GLN A 54 -13.03 -3.19 0.58
C GLN A 54 -11.86 -3.59 1.47
N GLN A 55 -12.17 -4.10 2.66
CA GLN A 55 -11.21 -4.63 3.61
C GLN A 55 -11.26 -6.15 3.64
N MET A 56 -10.10 -6.80 3.57
CA MET A 56 -9.96 -8.25 3.69
C MET A 56 -9.01 -8.58 4.84
N TYR A 57 -9.36 -9.57 5.64
CA TYR A 57 -8.48 -10.14 6.65
C TYR A 57 -8.24 -11.61 6.36
N PHE A 58 -6.97 -11.97 6.26
CA PHE A 58 -6.51 -13.32 6.01
C PHE A 58 -5.74 -13.85 7.23
N SER A 59 -6.28 -14.86 7.91
CA SER A 59 -5.57 -15.54 8.99
C SER A 59 -4.68 -16.66 8.47
N TYR A 60 -3.55 -16.84 9.13
CA TYR A 60 -2.62 -17.90 8.84
C TYR A 60 -3.09 -19.20 9.50
N LYS A 61 -3.02 -20.30 8.75
CA LYS A 61 -3.39 -21.64 9.24
C LYS A 61 -2.13 -22.50 9.28
N PRO A 62 -1.50 -22.69 10.46
CA PRO A 62 -0.21 -23.39 10.59
C PRO A 62 -0.22 -24.79 10.00
N HIS A 63 -1.27 -25.58 10.29
CA HIS A 63 -1.44 -26.95 9.80
C HIS A 63 -1.49 -27.07 8.26
N LYS A 64 -1.82 -25.99 7.55
CA LYS A 64 -1.92 -25.94 6.07
C LYS A 64 -0.84 -25.06 5.44
N ASN A 65 0.04 -24.46 6.26
CA ASN A 65 1.02 -23.47 5.83
C ASN A 65 0.43 -22.45 4.83
N SER A 66 -0.76 -21.93 5.12
CA SER A 66 -1.48 -21.07 4.17
C SER A 66 -2.40 -20.07 4.84
N TRP A 67 -2.63 -18.97 4.13
CA TRP A 67 -3.57 -17.92 4.52
C TRP A 67 -4.96 -18.19 3.98
N ARG A 68 -5.97 -18.04 4.83
CA ARG A 68 -7.39 -18.16 4.49
C ARG A 68 -8.10 -16.88 4.83
N ILE A 69 -9.03 -16.45 3.97
CA ILE A 69 -9.87 -15.30 4.27
C ILE A 69 -10.76 -15.63 5.46
N GLU A 70 -10.78 -14.74 6.44
CA GLU A 70 -11.57 -14.88 7.65
C GLU A 70 -12.65 -13.80 7.72
N LYS A 71 -12.31 -12.57 7.32
CA LYS A 71 -13.27 -11.47 7.26
C LYS A 71 -13.13 -10.72 5.94
N LYS A 72 -14.27 -10.35 5.35
CA LYS A 72 -14.36 -9.47 4.18
C LYS A 72 -15.43 -8.42 4.48
N PHE A 73 -15.04 -7.15 4.46
CA PHE A 73 -15.94 -6.02 4.62
C PHE A 73 -15.91 -5.22 3.33
N THR A 74 -17.08 -4.92 2.79
CA THR A 74 -17.21 -4.05 1.63
C THR A 74 -18.15 -2.93 2.01
N ASN A 75 -17.66 -1.70 2.00
CA ASN A 75 -18.53 -0.54 2.15
C ASN A 75 -18.98 -0.10 0.75
N ASN A 76 -20.17 -0.56 0.36
CA ASN A 76 -20.83 -0.14 -0.86
C ASN A 76 -21.89 0.91 -0.50
N THR A 77 -21.55 2.19 -0.64
CA THR A 77 -22.57 3.22 -0.80
C THR A 77 -23.37 2.92 -2.07
N PRO A 78 -24.71 2.86 -2.03
CA PRO A 78 -25.54 2.56 -3.19
C PRO A 78 -25.58 3.79 -4.11
N VAL A 79 -24.53 3.99 -4.93
CA VAL A 79 -24.54 5.05 -5.93
C VAL A 79 -23.97 4.51 -7.23
N PHE A 80 -24.81 4.59 -8.26
CA PHE A 80 -24.77 4.10 -9.64
C PHE A 80 -23.54 4.44 -10.51
N PHE A 81 -22.38 4.78 -9.96
CA PHE A 81 -21.23 5.21 -10.74
C PHE A 81 -19.95 4.50 -10.34
N ASN A 82 -19.15 4.16 -11.38
CA ASN A 82 -17.80 3.59 -11.42
C ASN A 82 -16.78 4.24 -10.46
N LYS A 83 -17.07 4.32 -9.16
CA LYS A 83 -16.15 4.83 -8.17
C LYS A 83 -15.10 3.77 -7.89
N LYS A 84 -13.87 4.15 -8.18
CA LYS A 84 -12.66 3.36 -8.01
C LYS A 84 -12.58 2.82 -6.58
N HIS A 85 -12.58 1.50 -6.42
CA HIS A 85 -12.58 0.83 -5.13
C HIS A 85 -11.15 0.74 -4.56
N LYS A 86 -10.95 1.25 -3.34
CA LYS A 86 -9.72 1.00 -2.59
C LYS A 86 -9.82 -0.37 -1.93
N VAL A 87 -8.83 -1.23 -2.11
CA VAL A 87 -8.79 -2.54 -1.46
C VAL A 87 -7.65 -2.57 -0.47
N VAL A 88 -7.93 -2.98 0.76
CA VAL A 88 -6.92 -3.17 1.80
C VAL A 88 -7.03 -4.60 2.30
N ALA A 89 -5.97 -5.39 2.15
CA ALA A 89 -5.91 -6.77 2.61
C ALA A 89 -4.79 -6.91 3.65
N ARG A 90 -5.16 -7.39 4.83
CA ARG A 90 -4.24 -7.72 5.93
C ARG A 90 -4.04 -9.22 5.99
N PHE A 91 -2.79 -9.66 6.09
CA PHE A 91 -2.38 -11.05 6.22
C PHE A 91 -1.65 -11.23 7.54
N GLU A 92 -2.15 -12.12 8.38
CA GLU A 92 -1.54 -12.48 9.65
C GLU A 92 -0.11 -12.98 9.47
N ASN A 93 0.83 -12.48 10.27
CA ASN A 93 2.20 -12.97 10.25
C ASN A 93 2.31 -14.31 10.99
N PRO A 94 2.80 -15.38 10.35
CA PRO A 94 2.92 -16.70 10.98
C PRO A 94 3.85 -16.73 12.19
N TYR A 95 4.73 -15.74 12.34
CA TYR A 95 5.70 -15.64 13.43
C TYR A 95 5.28 -14.66 14.53
N GLY A 96 4.05 -14.10 14.47
CA GLY A 96 3.56 -13.16 15.48
C GLY A 96 4.18 -11.76 15.45
N HIS A 97 4.98 -11.45 14.43
CA HIS A 97 5.47 -10.09 14.18
C HIS A 97 4.39 -9.22 13.51
N ARG A 98 4.77 -8.03 13.02
CA ARG A 98 3.89 -7.17 12.23
C ARG A 98 3.26 -7.95 11.07
N ASP A 99 1.95 -7.81 10.95
CA ASP A 99 1.18 -8.34 9.84
C ASP A 99 1.56 -7.71 8.51
N PHE A 100 1.26 -8.44 7.44
CA PHE A 100 1.53 -7.99 6.09
C PHE A 100 0.32 -7.29 5.50
N PHE A 101 0.58 -6.27 4.67
CA PHE A 101 -0.48 -5.49 4.06
C PHE A 101 -0.34 -5.47 2.55
N VAL A 102 -1.48 -5.59 1.87
CA VAL A 102 -1.61 -5.44 0.42
C VAL A 102 -2.71 -4.45 0.15
N THR A 103 -2.39 -3.36 -0.52
CA THR A 103 -3.33 -2.31 -0.86
C THR A 103 -3.41 -2.15 -2.37
N ILE A 104 -4.62 -2.05 -2.90
CA ILE A 104 -4.90 -1.63 -4.27
C ILE A 104 -5.52 -0.24 -4.18
N ASN A 105 -4.84 0.76 -4.71
CA ASN A 105 -5.36 2.11 -4.72
C ASN A 105 -6.46 2.27 -5.79
N ASN A 106 -7.11 3.44 -5.79
CA ASN A 106 -8.16 3.77 -6.75
C ASN A 106 -7.67 3.75 -8.21
N ARG A 107 -6.36 3.78 -8.47
CA ARG A 107 -5.77 3.69 -9.82
C ARG A 107 -5.43 2.25 -10.22
N GLY A 108 -5.74 1.26 -9.39
CA GLY A 108 -5.38 -0.15 -9.61
C GLY A 108 -3.91 -0.46 -9.31
N GLN A 109 -3.15 0.48 -8.73
CA GLN A 109 -1.75 0.26 -8.38
C GLN A 109 -1.65 -0.53 -7.09
N TRP A 110 -0.75 -1.50 -7.08
CA TRP A 110 -0.50 -2.39 -5.96
C TRP A 110 0.61 -1.84 -5.06
N GLN A 111 0.32 -1.75 -3.78
CA GLN A 111 1.28 -1.44 -2.72
C GLN A 111 1.34 -2.65 -1.78
N LEU A 112 2.53 -3.18 -1.53
CA LEU A 112 2.71 -4.37 -0.67
C LEU A 112 3.75 -4.08 0.40
N ASP A 113 3.36 -4.31 1.65
CA ASP A 113 4.25 -4.37 2.80
C ASP A 113 4.37 -5.84 3.23
N CYS A 114 5.21 -6.60 2.51
CA CYS A 114 5.45 -8.01 2.79
C CYS A 114 6.79 -8.50 2.22
N PRO A 115 7.31 -9.65 2.71
CA PRO A 115 8.47 -10.30 2.11
C PRO A 115 8.26 -10.60 0.62
N LYS A 116 9.30 -10.35 -0.16
CA LYS A 116 9.35 -10.53 -1.62
C LYS A 116 8.84 -11.88 -2.11
N LYS A 117 9.11 -12.96 -1.37
CA LYS A 117 8.67 -14.33 -1.67
C LYS A 117 7.13 -14.50 -1.60
N LEU A 118 6.44 -13.71 -0.79
CA LEU A 118 4.99 -13.81 -0.56
C LEU A 118 4.17 -12.92 -1.49
N VAL A 119 4.78 -11.97 -2.20
CA VAL A 119 4.10 -11.00 -3.09
C VAL A 119 3.17 -11.69 -4.08
N LYS A 120 3.67 -12.68 -4.82
CA LYS A 120 2.87 -13.39 -5.84
C LYS A 120 1.69 -14.15 -5.21
N LEU A 121 1.92 -14.77 -4.06
CA LEU A 121 0.91 -15.50 -3.31
C LEU A 121 -0.21 -14.57 -2.82
N PHE A 122 0.17 -13.44 -2.21
CA PHE A 122 -0.80 -12.49 -1.66
C PHE A 122 -1.58 -11.80 -2.76
N LYS A 123 -0.95 -11.36 -3.86
CA LYS A 123 -1.67 -10.82 -5.03
C LYS A 123 -2.73 -11.79 -5.52
N LYS A 124 -2.37 -13.07 -5.71
CA LYS A 124 -3.31 -14.12 -6.15
C LYS A 124 -4.46 -14.31 -5.16
N LYS A 125 -4.18 -14.29 -3.86
CA LYS A 125 -5.21 -14.43 -2.81
C LYS A 125 -6.16 -13.23 -2.78
N VAL A 126 -5.64 -12.01 -2.88
CA VAL A 126 -6.46 -10.79 -2.96
C VAL A 126 -7.31 -10.83 -4.22
N GLN A 127 -6.70 -11.04 -5.39
CA GLN A 127 -7.42 -11.10 -6.67
C GLN A 127 -8.55 -12.13 -6.69
N LYS A 128 -8.34 -13.31 -6.10
CA LYS A 128 -9.39 -14.34 -6.01
C LYS A 128 -10.62 -13.90 -5.20
N ASN A 129 -10.46 -12.91 -4.32
CA ASN A 129 -11.51 -12.44 -3.41
C ASN A 129 -11.97 -11.00 -3.71
N LEU A 130 -11.46 -10.36 -4.77
CA LEU A 130 -12.04 -9.11 -5.29
C LEU A 130 -13.42 -9.44 -5.83
#